data_AF-A0A922MXY8-F1
#
_entry.id   AF-A0A922MXY8-F1
#
_cell.length_a   1.000
_cell.length_b   1.000
_cell.length_c   1.000
_cell.angle_alpha   90.00
_cell.angle_beta   90.00
_cell.angle_gamma   90.00
#
_symmetry.space_group_name_H-M   'P 1'
#
loop_
_entity.id
_entity.type
_entity.pdbx_description
1 polymer ?
#
loop_
_entity_poly.entity_id
_entity_poly.type
_entity_poly.pdbx_seq_one_letter_code
_entity_poly.pdbx_strand_id
1 'polypeptide(L)'
;MADLEAVLADVSYLMAMEKSKCTPAARASKKIVLPDPSVRSVMHKYMEKKNEVNFDKIFNQVLGYLLFKEFCEQTTDDQVPQLRFYEEIKLYEKQECVEERRRIARDIYDNFIMKELLAHSHDYSKECVAHVQKYLMKHEVPPNLFEPYIEEIFQHLRGEPFKNFLESDKYTRFCQWKNLELNIQLTMNDFSVHRIIGRGGFGEVYGCRKADTGKMYAMKCLDKKRIKMKQGETLALNERIMLSLVSTGVDCPFIVCMTYAFHTPDKLCFILDLMNGGDLHYHLSQHGVFNEAEMKFYAAEVILGKA
;
A
#
# COMPACT_ATOMS: atom_id res chain seq x y z
N MET A 1 -21.23 33.82 15.73
CA MET A 1 -20.94 32.48 16.30
C MET A 1 -20.67 31.45 15.22
N ALA A 2 -21.57 31.23 14.25
CA ALA A 2 -21.36 30.25 13.15
C ALA A 2 -20.07 30.48 12.33
N ASP A 3 -19.68 31.75 12.11
CA ASP A 3 -18.49 32.10 11.33
C ASP A 3 -17.18 31.72 12.05
N LEU A 4 -17.14 31.85 13.38
CA LEU A 4 -15.97 31.47 14.17
C LEU A 4 -15.82 29.95 14.24
N GLU A 5 -16.92 29.21 14.37
CA GLU A 5 -16.89 27.74 14.35
C GLU A 5 -16.41 27.19 13.00
N ALA A 6 -16.85 27.79 11.89
CA ALA A 6 -16.40 27.41 10.55
C ALA A 6 -14.89 27.66 10.39
N VAL A 7 -14.40 28.84 10.77
CA VAL A 7 -12.96 29.17 10.72
C VAL A 7 -12.14 28.23 11.60
N LEU A 8 -12.61 27.92 12.82
CA LEU A 8 -11.92 26.99 13.71
C LEU A 8 -11.88 25.56 13.14
N ALA A 9 -12.96 25.10 12.51
CA ALA A 9 -13.02 23.80 11.85
C ALA A 9 -12.02 23.74 10.67
N ASP A 10 -11.91 24.82 9.90
CA ASP A 10 -11.00 24.95 8.77
C ASP A 10 -9.53 24.95 9.20
N VAL A 11 -9.18 25.76 10.20
CA VAL A 11 -7.83 25.81 10.77
C VAL A 11 -7.45 24.45 11.36
N SER A 12 -8.34 23.82 12.12
CA SER A 12 -8.10 22.49 12.68
C SER A 12 -7.87 21.45 11.58
N TYR A 13 -8.59 21.55 10.46
CA TYR A 13 -8.46 20.64 9.33
C TYR A 13 -7.15 20.83 8.57
N LEU A 14 -6.76 22.07 8.28
CA LEU A 14 -5.50 22.38 7.60
C LEU A 14 -4.28 21.95 8.43
N MET A 15 -4.29 22.25 9.74
CA MET A 15 -3.25 21.78 10.67
C MET A 15 -3.18 20.25 10.74
N ALA A 16 -4.34 19.58 10.64
CA ALA A 16 -4.40 18.13 10.62
C ALA A 16 -3.75 17.53 9.36
N MET A 17 -3.93 18.19 8.22
CA MET A 17 -3.39 17.77 6.93
C MET A 17 -1.88 17.96 6.80
N GLU A 18 -1.35 19.15 7.11
CA GLU A 18 0.08 19.45 6.93
C GLU A 18 0.95 18.46 7.70
N LYS A 19 0.56 18.16 8.94
CA LYS A 19 1.30 17.25 9.82
C LYS A 19 1.14 15.77 9.45
N SER A 20 0.09 15.41 8.70
CA SER A 20 -0.12 14.04 8.22
C SER A 20 0.82 13.64 7.09
N LYS A 21 1.47 14.59 6.40
CA LYS A 21 2.32 14.28 5.24
C LYS A 21 3.62 13.55 5.60
N CYS A 22 4.13 13.72 6.83
CA CYS A 22 5.44 13.17 7.21
C CYS A 22 5.36 12.10 8.31
N THR A 23 4.49 12.26 9.32
CA THR A 23 4.43 11.34 10.48
C THR A 23 2.98 11.14 11.01
N PRO A 24 2.10 10.45 10.25
CA PRO A 24 0.71 10.21 10.67
C PRO A 24 0.58 9.59 12.07
N ALA A 25 1.44 8.61 12.38
CA ALA A 25 1.39 7.85 13.63
C ALA A 25 1.57 8.72 14.90
N ALA A 26 2.29 9.84 14.80
CA ALA A 26 2.46 10.78 15.92
C ALA A 26 1.14 11.44 16.36
N ARG A 27 0.08 11.27 15.58
CA ARG A 27 -1.26 11.82 15.81
C ARG A 27 -2.30 10.75 16.13
N ALA A 28 -1.89 9.49 16.29
CA ALA A 28 -2.77 8.44 16.77
C ALA A 28 -3.23 8.80 18.20
N SER A 29 -4.54 8.92 18.39
CA SER A 29 -5.18 9.16 19.68
C SER A 29 -5.55 7.85 20.39
N LYS A 30 -5.56 6.73 19.68
CA LYS A 30 -5.72 5.37 20.22
C LYS A 30 -4.46 4.56 19.93
N LYS A 31 -4.10 3.64 20.83
CA LYS A 31 -2.99 2.71 20.60
C LYS A 31 -3.52 1.43 19.98
N ILE A 32 -2.79 0.90 19.00
CA ILE A 32 -2.99 -0.48 18.54
C ILE A 32 -2.45 -1.41 19.62
N VAL A 33 -3.28 -2.34 20.07
CA VAL A 33 -2.90 -3.40 21.01
C VAL A 33 -2.91 -4.71 20.26
N LEU A 34 -1.76 -5.36 20.19
CA LEU A 34 -1.65 -6.68 19.56
C LEU A 34 -2.10 -7.77 20.55
N PRO A 35 -2.77 -8.82 20.05
CA PRO A 35 -3.13 -9.98 20.88
C PRO A 35 -1.88 -10.69 21.41
N ASP A 36 -2.06 -11.50 22.45
CA ASP A 36 -0.99 -12.33 23.02
C ASP A 36 -0.35 -13.28 21.97
N PRO A 37 0.96 -13.57 22.02
CA PRO A 37 1.63 -14.49 21.10
C PRO A 37 0.96 -15.87 20.92
N SER A 38 0.22 -16.35 21.93
CA SER A 38 -0.55 -17.60 21.88
C SER A 38 -1.57 -17.64 20.72
N VAL A 39 -1.99 -16.48 20.20
CA VAL A 39 -2.88 -16.34 19.02
C VAL A 39 -2.33 -17.05 17.78
N ARG A 40 -0.99 -17.24 17.69
CA ARG A 40 -0.32 -17.96 16.60
C ARG A 40 -0.95 -19.33 16.35
N SER A 41 -1.27 -20.08 17.39
CA SER A 41 -1.81 -21.45 17.26
C SER A 41 -3.13 -21.49 16.49
N VAL A 42 -4.02 -20.52 16.76
CA VAL A 42 -5.33 -20.39 16.11
C VAL A 42 -5.18 -19.80 14.71
N MET A 43 -4.35 -18.75 14.58
CA MET A 43 -4.17 -18.04 13.32
C MET A 43 -3.46 -18.88 12.27
N HIS A 44 -2.43 -19.63 12.66
CA HIS A 44 -1.73 -20.53 11.76
C HIS A 44 -2.69 -21.57 11.16
N LYS A 45 -3.46 -22.27 12.01
CA LYS A 45 -4.47 -23.25 11.56
C LYS A 45 -5.53 -22.62 10.66
N TYR A 46 -5.99 -21.41 10.99
CA TYR A 46 -6.96 -20.68 10.17
C TYR A 46 -6.39 -20.36 8.79
N MET A 47 -5.17 -19.82 8.73
CA MET A 47 -4.50 -19.45 7.49
C MET A 47 -4.15 -20.67 6.64
N GLU A 48 -3.71 -21.76 7.26
CA GLU A 48 -3.41 -23.03 6.59
C GLU A 48 -4.67 -23.59 5.90
N LYS A 49 -5.81 -23.60 6.60
CA LYS A 49 -7.11 -24.00 6.02
C LYS A 49 -7.55 -23.12 4.85
N LYS A 50 -7.12 -21.85 4.82
CA LYS A 50 -7.38 -20.90 3.73
C LYS A 50 -6.30 -20.94 2.64
N ASN A 51 -5.30 -21.81 2.76
CA ASN A 51 -4.13 -21.88 1.88
C ASN A 51 -3.36 -20.54 1.81
N GLU A 52 -3.28 -19.83 2.94
CA GLU A 52 -2.62 -18.51 3.08
C GLU A 52 -1.20 -18.60 3.68
N VAL A 53 -0.77 -19.78 4.11
CA VAL A 53 0.59 -20.02 4.65
C VAL A 53 1.51 -20.51 3.53
N ASN A 54 1.87 -19.60 2.64
CA ASN A 54 2.92 -19.83 1.64
C ASN A 54 3.74 -18.55 1.43
N PHE A 55 4.94 -18.73 0.89
CA PHE A 55 5.89 -17.63 0.71
C PHE A 55 5.29 -16.50 -0.10
N ASP A 56 4.78 -16.77 -1.30
CA ASP A 56 4.28 -15.73 -2.21
C ASP A 56 3.15 -14.92 -1.58
N LYS A 57 2.20 -15.56 -0.89
CA LYS A 57 1.10 -14.87 -0.22
C LYS A 57 1.53 -14.04 0.97
N ILE A 58 2.49 -14.50 1.76
CA ILE A 58 2.99 -13.74 2.92
C ILE A 58 3.94 -12.63 2.47
N PHE A 59 4.89 -12.96 1.61
CA PHE A 59 5.92 -12.04 1.10
C PHE A 59 5.30 -10.90 0.29
N ASN A 60 4.23 -11.14 -0.48
CA ASN A 60 3.56 -10.06 -1.22
C ASN A 60 2.68 -9.16 -0.32
N GLN A 61 2.53 -9.45 0.97
CA GLN A 61 1.91 -8.53 1.92
C GLN A 61 2.97 -7.63 2.54
N VAL A 62 2.70 -6.32 2.63
CA VAL A 62 3.65 -5.34 3.20
C VAL A 62 4.19 -5.76 4.57
N LEU A 63 3.32 -6.15 5.50
CA LEU A 63 3.74 -6.59 6.83
C LEU A 63 4.46 -7.95 6.82
N GLY A 64 4.09 -8.84 5.89
CA GLY A 64 4.75 -10.14 5.74
C GLY A 64 6.17 -9.96 5.21
N TYR A 65 6.36 -9.15 4.17
CA TYR A 65 7.67 -8.75 3.66
C TYR A 65 8.54 -8.11 4.74
N LEU A 66 8.03 -7.10 5.46
CA LEU A 66 8.82 -6.38 6.46
C LEU A 66 9.29 -7.28 7.60
N LEU A 67 8.42 -8.19 8.08
CA LEU A 67 8.77 -9.13 9.14
C LEU A 67 9.70 -10.24 8.64
N PHE A 68 9.54 -10.69 7.40
CA PHE A 68 10.45 -11.64 6.76
C PHE A 68 11.83 -11.02 6.54
N LYS A 69 11.87 -9.76 6.12
CA LYS A 69 13.11 -8.98 6.00
C LYS A 69 13.82 -8.84 7.34
N GLU A 70 13.09 -8.39 8.36
CA GLU A 70 13.64 -8.25 9.71
C GLU A 70 14.16 -9.59 10.26
N PHE A 71 13.48 -10.70 9.92
CA PHE A 71 13.96 -12.05 10.25
C PHE A 71 15.31 -12.36 9.58
N CYS A 72 15.42 -12.17 8.26
CA CYS A 72 16.64 -12.43 7.50
C CYS A 72 17.83 -11.51 7.87
N GLU A 73 17.57 -10.31 8.39
CA GLU A 73 18.61 -9.36 8.77
C GLU A 73 19.12 -9.55 10.21
N GLN A 74 18.25 -9.99 11.13
CA GLN A 74 18.52 -9.92 12.57
C GLN A 74 18.51 -11.28 13.29
N THR A 75 17.91 -12.31 12.69
CA THR A 75 17.60 -13.56 13.40
C THR A 75 18.32 -14.78 12.83
N THR A 76 18.75 -14.72 11.58
CA THR A 76 19.51 -15.81 10.96
C THR A 76 21.00 -15.61 11.22
N ASP A 77 21.64 -16.59 11.87
CA ASP A 77 23.11 -16.63 11.99
C ASP A 77 23.78 -16.73 10.61
N ASP A 78 23.08 -17.34 9.65
CA ASP A 78 23.41 -17.33 8.24
C ASP A 78 22.92 -16.04 7.58
N GLN A 79 23.81 -15.30 6.92
CA GLN A 79 23.38 -14.20 6.07
C GLN A 79 22.53 -14.77 4.92
N VAL A 80 21.36 -14.18 4.66
CA VAL A 80 20.51 -14.52 3.51
C VAL A 80 20.78 -13.50 2.39
N PRO A 81 21.90 -13.62 1.62
CA PRO A 81 22.29 -12.62 0.63
C PRO A 81 21.25 -12.46 -0.48
N GLN A 82 20.44 -13.48 -0.74
CA GLN A 82 19.38 -13.48 -1.76
C GLN A 82 18.34 -12.38 -1.49
N LEU A 83 17.98 -12.14 -0.22
CA LEU A 83 17.03 -11.07 0.10
C LEU A 83 17.64 -9.70 -0.18
N ARG A 84 18.90 -9.49 0.20
CA ARG A 84 19.60 -8.23 -0.08
C ARG A 84 19.75 -8.01 -1.59
N PHE A 85 20.04 -9.07 -2.35
CA PHE A 85 20.12 -9.00 -3.80
C PHE A 85 18.76 -8.59 -4.41
N TYR A 86 17.67 -9.19 -3.94
CA TYR A 86 16.31 -8.80 -4.34
C TYR A 86 16.04 -7.31 -4.09
N GLU A 87 16.41 -6.78 -2.91
CA GLU A 87 16.22 -5.35 -2.59
C GLU A 87 16.99 -4.43 -3.53
N GLU A 88 18.23 -4.75 -3.85
CA GLU A 88 19.05 -3.98 -4.81
C GLU A 88 18.44 -4.01 -6.22
N ILE A 89 17.88 -5.15 -6.66
CA ILE A 89 17.14 -5.23 -7.93
C ILE A 89 15.90 -4.34 -7.89
N LYS A 90 15.14 -4.32 -6.78
CA LYS A 90 13.96 -3.45 -6.64
C LYS A 90 14.32 -1.96 -6.58
N LEU A 91 15.49 -1.62 -6.06
CA LEU A 91 16.01 -0.25 -6.14
C LEU A 91 16.43 0.12 -7.57
N TYR A 92 17.05 -0.81 -8.29
CA TYR A 92 17.42 -0.66 -9.69
C TYR A 92 16.22 -0.45 -10.62
N GLU A 93 15.16 -1.25 -10.47
CA GLU A 93 13.92 -1.15 -11.25
C GLU A 93 13.26 0.22 -11.14
N LYS A 94 13.33 0.83 -9.95
CA LYS A 94 12.73 2.14 -9.65
C LYS A 94 13.58 3.32 -10.12
N GLN A 95 14.82 3.13 -10.55
CA GLN A 95 15.66 4.24 -11.01
C GLN A 95 15.23 4.72 -12.39
N GLU A 96 14.79 5.96 -12.48
CA GLU A 96 14.43 6.61 -13.74
C GLU A 96 15.66 7.09 -14.53
N CYS A 97 16.72 7.52 -13.85
CA CYS A 97 17.95 8.01 -14.48
C CYS A 97 18.80 6.85 -15.02
N VAL A 98 19.07 6.85 -16.33
CA VAL A 98 19.84 5.79 -17.00
C VAL A 98 21.29 5.71 -16.51
N GLU A 99 21.92 6.85 -16.20
CA GLU A 99 23.30 6.89 -15.71
C GLU A 99 23.41 6.26 -14.33
N GLU A 100 22.51 6.62 -13.42
CA GLU A 100 22.44 6.06 -12.07
C GLU A 100 22.09 4.58 -12.12
N ARG A 101 21.10 4.21 -12.95
CA ARG A 101 20.75 2.81 -13.20
C ARG A 101 21.95 2.00 -13.68
N ARG A 102 22.81 2.56 -14.54
CA ARG A 102 24.05 1.92 -15.00
C ARG A 102 25.09 1.77 -13.88
N ARG A 103 25.15 2.71 -12.92
CA ARG A 103 26.00 2.58 -11.75
C ARG A 103 25.52 1.42 -10.88
N ILE A 104 24.24 1.42 -10.51
CA ILE A 104 23.64 0.38 -9.69
C ILE A 104 23.74 -1.00 -10.34
N ALA A 105 23.52 -1.13 -11.66
CA ALA A 105 23.69 -2.41 -12.35
C ALA A 105 25.10 -2.99 -12.20
N ARG A 106 26.14 -2.14 -12.26
CA ARG A 106 27.52 -2.56 -12.06
C ARG A 106 27.77 -2.95 -10.62
N ASP A 107 27.28 -2.15 -9.66
CA ASP A 107 27.39 -2.46 -8.24
C ASP A 107 26.72 -3.79 -7.89
N ILE A 108 25.54 -4.06 -8.47
CA ILE A 108 24.82 -5.33 -8.34
C ILE A 108 25.66 -6.49 -8.91
N TYR A 109 26.15 -6.33 -10.14
CA TYR A 109 26.94 -7.34 -10.80
C TYR A 109 28.20 -7.68 -10.00
N ASP A 110 28.95 -6.67 -9.55
CA ASP A 110 30.21 -6.88 -8.84
C ASP A 110 30.00 -7.47 -7.44
N ASN A 111 28.94 -7.08 -6.73
CA ASN A 111 28.74 -7.50 -5.34
C ASN A 111 27.99 -8.81 -5.17
N PHE A 112 27.11 -9.19 -6.10
CA PHE A 112 26.28 -10.39 -5.98
C PHE A 112 26.69 -11.45 -6.99
N ILE A 113 26.75 -11.09 -8.27
CA ILE A 113 27.00 -12.06 -9.35
C ILE A 113 28.48 -12.44 -9.42
N MET A 114 29.38 -11.46 -9.45
CA MET A 114 30.82 -11.70 -9.62
C MET A 114 31.44 -12.36 -8.38
N LYS A 115 31.05 -11.95 -7.17
CA LYS A 115 31.54 -12.58 -5.93
C LYS A 115 31.14 -14.05 -5.85
N GLU A 116 29.92 -14.39 -6.24
CA GLU A 116 29.45 -15.78 -6.28
C GLU A 116 30.20 -16.61 -7.33
N LEU A 117 30.37 -16.06 -8.55
CA LEU A 117 31.16 -16.71 -9.60
C LEU A 117 32.59 -17.02 -9.13
N LEU A 118 33.19 -16.12 -8.33
CA LEU A 118 34.51 -16.35 -7.72
C LEU A 118 34.45 -17.35 -6.56
N ALA A 119 33.35 -17.40 -5.81
CA ALA A 119 33.14 -18.34 -4.71
C ALA A 119 32.80 -19.77 -5.18
N HIS A 120 32.46 -19.97 -6.45
CA HIS A 120 32.07 -21.26 -7.05
C HIS A 120 30.89 -21.95 -6.33
N SER A 121 29.99 -21.18 -5.70
CA SER A 121 28.79 -21.74 -5.06
C SER A 121 27.74 -22.19 -6.08
N HIS A 122 27.73 -21.60 -7.29
CA HIS A 122 26.83 -21.96 -8.40
C HIS A 122 25.34 -21.88 -8.02
N ASP A 123 24.97 -20.84 -7.26
CA ASP A 123 23.61 -20.65 -6.76
C ASP A 123 22.67 -20.13 -7.87
N TYR A 124 23.20 -19.42 -8.88
CA TYR A 124 22.42 -18.98 -10.04
C TYR A 124 22.79 -19.67 -11.36
N SER A 125 21.82 -19.74 -12.28
CA SER A 125 22.02 -20.38 -13.57
C SER A 125 23.00 -19.62 -14.46
N LYS A 126 23.76 -20.39 -15.27
CA LYS A 126 24.67 -19.83 -16.27
C LYS A 126 23.95 -18.97 -17.31
N GLU A 127 22.67 -19.25 -17.55
CA GLU A 127 21.82 -18.50 -18.47
C GLU A 127 21.51 -17.09 -17.94
N CYS A 128 21.17 -16.96 -16.66
CA CYS A 128 20.96 -15.68 -15.99
C CYS A 128 22.23 -14.82 -15.99
N VAL A 129 23.39 -15.42 -15.70
CA VAL A 129 24.69 -14.76 -15.77
C VAL A 129 24.98 -14.26 -17.18
N ALA A 130 24.85 -15.12 -18.19
CA ALA A 130 25.09 -14.76 -19.58
C ALA A 130 24.14 -13.66 -20.09
N HIS A 131 22.88 -13.68 -19.65
CA HIS A 131 21.89 -12.66 -19.97
C HIS A 131 22.35 -11.27 -19.51
N VAL A 132 22.68 -11.12 -18.22
CA VAL A 132 23.10 -9.83 -17.67
C VAL A 132 24.43 -9.37 -18.27
N GLN A 133 25.41 -10.25 -18.40
CA GLN A 133 26.71 -9.92 -19.01
C GLN A 133 26.54 -9.36 -20.43
N LYS A 134 25.67 -9.97 -21.25
CA LYS A 134 25.40 -9.52 -22.63
C LYS A 134 24.90 -8.07 -22.69
N TYR A 135 24.00 -7.68 -21.80
CA TYR A 135 23.46 -6.31 -21.75
C TYR A 135 24.50 -5.32 -21.22
N LEU A 136 25.23 -5.69 -20.16
CA LEU A 136 26.29 -4.85 -19.61
C LEU A 136 27.41 -4.58 -20.61
N MET A 137 27.81 -5.57 -21.42
CA MET A 137 28.79 -5.40 -22.51
C MET A 137 28.32 -4.43 -23.60
N LYS A 138 27.01 -4.35 -23.85
CA LYS A 138 26.40 -3.40 -24.78
C LYS A 138 26.12 -2.03 -24.17
N HIS A 139 26.43 -1.85 -22.89
CA HIS A 139 26.08 -0.66 -22.10
C HIS A 139 24.57 -0.35 -22.05
N GLU A 140 23.73 -1.37 -22.22
CA GLU A 140 22.27 -1.29 -22.14
C GLU A 140 21.80 -1.74 -20.74
N VAL A 141 20.94 -0.94 -20.10
CA VAL A 141 20.43 -1.20 -18.74
C VAL A 141 18.90 -1.03 -18.68
N PRO A 142 18.14 -1.96 -19.28
CA PRO A 142 16.68 -1.91 -19.20
C PRO A 142 16.20 -2.17 -17.75
N PRO A 143 15.04 -1.64 -17.33
CA PRO A 143 14.56 -1.80 -15.94
C PRO A 143 14.41 -3.26 -15.50
N ASN A 144 14.10 -4.16 -16.44
CA ASN A 144 13.91 -5.59 -16.22
C ASN A 144 15.18 -6.43 -16.45
N LEU A 145 16.37 -5.82 -16.45
CA LEU A 145 17.65 -6.50 -16.69
C LEU A 145 17.88 -7.72 -15.77
N PHE A 146 17.46 -7.62 -14.51
CA PHE A 146 17.67 -8.65 -13.51
C PHE A 146 16.42 -9.51 -13.24
N GLU A 147 15.36 -9.37 -14.04
CA GLU A 147 14.12 -10.17 -13.90
C GLU A 147 14.40 -11.69 -13.83
N PRO A 148 15.32 -12.28 -14.63
CA PRO A 148 15.63 -13.71 -14.53
C PRO A 148 16.15 -14.13 -13.15
N TYR A 149 16.87 -13.26 -12.44
CA TYR A 149 17.38 -13.55 -11.10
C TYR A 149 16.27 -13.52 -10.04
N ILE A 150 15.17 -12.78 -10.24
CA ILE A 150 14.09 -12.68 -9.25
C ILE A 150 13.49 -14.05 -8.97
N GLU A 151 13.22 -14.86 -10.00
CA GLU A 151 12.61 -16.17 -9.81
C GLU A 151 13.59 -17.14 -9.13
N GLU A 152 14.87 -17.13 -9.50
CA GLU A 152 15.88 -17.96 -8.83
C GLU A 152 16.07 -17.53 -7.36
N ILE A 153 16.10 -16.23 -7.06
CA ILE A 153 16.12 -15.72 -5.69
C ILE A 153 14.89 -16.21 -4.91
N PHE A 154 13.69 -16.11 -5.50
CA PHE A 154 12.46 -16.56 -4.85
C PHE A 154 12.45 -18.08 -4.61
N GLN A 155 13.01 -18.89 -5.51
CA GLN A 155 13.16 -20.33 -5.27
C GLN A 155 14.00 -20.61 -4.02
N HIS A 156 15.10 -19.89 -3.81
CA HIS A 156 15.91 -20.01 -2.60
C HIS A 156 15.14 -19.55 -1.36
N LEU A 157 14.50 -18.37 -1.42
CA LEU A 157 13.77 -17.81 -0.28
C LEU A 157 12.57 -18.68 0.13
N ARG A 158 11.89 -19.32 -0.83
CA ARG A 158 10.80 -20.29 -0.58
C ARG A 158 11.24 -21.52 0.20
N GLY A 159 12.53 -21.86 0.17
CA GLY A 159 13.09 -23.04 0.81
C GLY A 159 13.31 -22.85 2.31
N GLU A 160 14.54 -23.12 2.75
CA GLU A 160 14.91 -23.07 4.16
C GLU A 160 14.64 -21.72 4.85
N PRO A 161 14.95 -20.56 4.24
CA PRO A 161 14.70 -19.26 4.86
C PRO A 161 13.23 -19.06 5.26
N PHE A 162 12.28 -19.40 4.38
CA PHE A 162 10.86 -19.30 4.67
C PHE A 162 10.41 -20.32 5.72
N LYS A 163 10.91 -21.56 5.69
CA LYS A 163 10.61 -22.54 6.73
C LYS A 163 11.06 -22.05 8.11
N ASN A 164 12.29 -21.55 8.21
CA ASN A 164 12.85 -21.03 9.47
C ASN A 164 12.08 -19.77 9.93
N PHE A 165 11.64 -18.92 9.00
CA PHE A 165 10.75 -17.80 9.31
C PHE A 165 9.44 -18.28 9.95
N LEU A 166 8.79 -19.31 9.40
CA LEU A 166 7.54 -19.85 9.95
C LEU A 166 7.69 -20.41 11.37
N GLU A 167 8.89 -20.82 11.75
CA GLU A 167 9.21 -21.30 13.10
C GLU A 167 9.49 -20.13 14.07
N SER A 168 10.04 -19.02 13.56
CA SER A 168 10.46 -17.84 14.33
C SER A 168 9.36 -17.01 15.02
N ASP A 169 9.78 -16.13 15.94
CA ASP A 169 8.91 -15.13 16.57
C ASP A 169 8.45 -14.02 15.62
N LYS A 170 9.13 -13.80 14.48
CA LYS A 170 8.69 -12.84 13.47
C LYS A 170 7.41 -13.33 12.78
N TYR A 171 7.28 -14.65 12.56
CA TYR A 171 6.02 -15.22 12.11
C TYR A 171 4.92 -15.17 13.18
N THR A 172 5.27 -15.37 14.47
CA THR A 172 4.33 -15.12 15.58
C THR A 172 3.79 -13.68 15.53
N ARG A 173 4.67 -12.70 15.31
CA ARG A 173 4.29 -11.29 15.14
C ARG A 173 3.41 -11.06 13.93
N PHE A 174 3.68 -11.73 12.81
CA PHE A 174 2.83 -11.68 11.62
C PHE A 174 1.42 -12.19 11.92
N CYS A 175 1.29 -13.31 12.65
CA CYS A 175 -0.02 -13.83 13.08
C CYS A 175 -0.78 -12.84 13.98
N GLN A 176 -0.09 -12.11 14.88
CA GLN A 176 -0.72 -11.08 15.71
C GLN A 176 -1.29 -9.94 14.86
N TRP A 177 -0.54 -9.45 13.88
CA TRP A 177 -1.02 -8.42 12.94
C TRP A 177 -2.16 -8.92 12.07
N LYS A 178 -2.06 -10.14 11.54
CA LYS A 178 -3.13 -10.73 10.72
C LYS A 178 -4.41 -10.94 11.53
N ASN A 179 -4.29 -11.31 12.81
CA ASN A 179 -5.44 -11.40 13.70
C ASN A 179 -6.13 -10.05 13.89
N LEU A 180 -5.36 -8.98 14.09
CA LEU A 180 -5.92 -7.63 14.17
C LEU A 180 -6.66 -7.27 12.89
N GLU A 181 -6.03 -7.46 11.71
CA GLU A 181 -6.59 -7.16 10.39
C GLU A 181 -7.94 -7.86 10.16
N LEU A 182 -8.01 -9.17 10.43
CA LEU A 182 -9.23 -9.97 10.20
C LEU A 182 -10.36 -9.67 11.20
N ASN A 183 -10.04 -9.08 12.35
CA ASN A 183 -11.01 -8.73 13.39
C ASN A 183 -11.32 -7.23 13.45
N ILE A 184 -10.96 -6.46 12.41
CA ILE A 184 -11.31 -5.04 12.33
C ILE A 184 -12.84 -4.90 12.29
N GLN A 185 -13.39 -4.29 13.34
CA GLN A 185 -14.79 -3.87 13.40
C GLN A 185 -14.83 -2.36 13.60
N LEU A 186 -15.08 -1.63 12.51
CA LEU A 186 -15.04 -0.18 12.53
C LEU A 186 -16.36 0.43 13.00
N THR A 187 -16.23 1.48 13.79
CA THR A 187 -17.31 2.35 14.21
C THR A 187 -16.95 3.81 13.94
N MET A 188 -17.91 4.72 14.10
CA MET A 188 -17.63 6.17 14.02
C MET A 188 -16.59 6.62 15.06
N ASN A 189 -16.50 5.94 16.20
CA ASN A 189 -15.55 6.29 17.28
C ASN A 189 -14.09 6.00 16.93
N ASP A 190 -13.83 5.27 15.84
CA ASP A 190 -12.49 4.98 15.34
C ASP A 190 -11.96 6.08 14.42
N PHE A 191 -12.77 7.12 14.21
CA PHE A 191 -12.43 8.27 13.37
C PHE A 191 -12.75 9.58 14.09
N SER A 192 -11.77 10.48 14.13
CA SER A 192 -12.01 11.88 14.45
C SER A 192 -12.50 12.57 13.18
N VAL A 193 -13.81 12.84 13.11
CA VAL A 193 -14.45 13.49 11.96
C VAL A 193 -14.24 15.01 12.04
N HIS A 194 -13.82 15.60 10.93
CA HIS A 194 -13.61 17.04 10.75
C HIS A 194 -14.73 17.64 9.87
N ARG A 195 -14.46 18.79 9.24
CA ARG A 195 -15.43 19.51 8.38
C ARG A 195 -15.92 18.68 7.20
N ILE A 196 -17.08 19.06 6.69
CA ILE A 196 -17.61 18.59 5.41
C ILE A 196 -16.71 19.12 4.28
N ILE A 197 -16.29 18.22 3.39
CA ILE A 197 -15.47 18.53 2.20
C ILE A 197 -16.24 18.28 0.88
N GLY A 198 -17.42 17.66 0.95
CA GLY A 198 -18.27 17.44 -0.21
C GLY A 198 -19.71 17.13 0.18
N ARG A 199 -20.66 17.49 -0.68
CA ARG A 199 -22.09 17.19 -0.49
C ARG A 199 -22.64 16.48 -1.72
N GLY A 200 -23.42 15.42 -1.51
CA GLY A 200 -23.95 14.59 -2.57
C GLY A 200 -25.44 14.25 -2.41
N GLY A 201 -25.98 13.57 -3.42
CA GLY A 201 -27.41 13.24 -3.51
C GLY A 201 -27.94 12.36 -2.38
N PHE A 202 -27.08 11.52 -1.77
CA PHE A 202 -27.43 10.58 -0.70
C PHE A 202 -26.78 10.90 0.65
N GLY A 203 -25.91 11.90 0.73
CA GLY A 203 -25.16 12.16 1.96
C GLY A 203 -24.07 13.20 1.80
N GLU A 204 -23.07 13.10 2.67
CA GLU A 204 -21.99 14.09 2.81
C GLU A 204 -20.65 13.38 2.90
N VAL A 205 -19.59 14.08 2.52
CA VAL A 205 -18.20 13.63 2.63
C VAL A 205 -17.51 14.52 3.64
N TYR A 206 -16.88 13.91 4.64
CA TYR A 206 -16.13 14.61 5.69
C TYR A 206 -14.65 14.31 5.55
N GLY A 207 -13.80 15.27 5.87
CA GLY A 207 -12.42 14.95 6.22
C GLY A 207 -12.42 14.20 7.55
N CYS A 208 -11.63 13.14 7.70
CA CYS A 208 -11.52 12.44 8.98
C CYS A 208 -10.08 11.94 9.22
N ARG A 209 -9.78 11.65 10.48
CA ARG A 209 -8.53 11.03 10.90
C ARG A 209 -8.81 9.70 11.57
N LYS A 210 -8.16 8.62 11.13
CA LYS A 210 -8.24 7.33 11.82
C LYS A 210 -7.52 7.41 13.17
N ALA A 211 -8.20 7.04 14.24
CA ALA A 211 -7.74 7.31 15.60
C ALA A 211 -6.48 6.52 16.00
N ASP A 212 -6.29 5.32 15.47
CA ASP A 212 -5.21 4.40 15.85
C ASP A 212 -3.93 4.55 15.00
N THR A 213 -4.03 5.08 13.78
CA THR A 213 -2.88 5.33 12.89
C THR A 213 -2.60 6.81 12.67
N GLY A 214 -3.54 7.68 13.00
CA GLY A 214 -3.47 9.12 12.75
C GLY A 214 -3.52 9.52 11.27
N LYS A 215 -3.72 8.57 10.35
CA LYS A 215 -3.84 8.80 8.90
C LYS A 215 -5.13 9.53 8.55
N MET A 216 -5.03 10.51 7.67
CA MET A 216 -6.15 11.29 7.15
C MET A 216 -6.84 10.55 6.00
N TYR A 217 -8.17 10.68 5.95
CA TYR A 217 -9.03 10.07 4.95
C TYR A 217 -10.22 10.99 4.62
N ALA A 218 -10.92 10.68 3.53
CA ALA A 218 -12.27 11.14 3.29
C ALA A 218 -13.28 10.08 3.79
N MET A 219 -14.25 10.48 4.60
CA MET A 219 -15.36 9.63 5.04
C MET A 219 -16.62 10.03 4.29
N LYS A 220 -17.01 9.23 3.29
CA LYS A 220 -18.28 9.39 2.57
C LYS A 220 -19.39 8.68 3.33
N CYS A 221 -20.29 9.44 3.93
CA CYS A 221 -21.43 8.94 4.69
C CYS A 221 -22.72 9.08 3.88
N LEU A 222 -23.35 7.95 3.55
CA LEU A 222 -24.65 7.89 2.89
C LEU A 222 -25.75 7.61 3.91
N ASP A 223 -26.81 8.40 3.92
CA ASP A 223 -27.95 8.23 4.82
C ASP A 223 -28.90 7.14 4.27
N LYS A 224 -29.17 6.11 5.08
CA LYS A 224 -29.99 4.96 4.64
C LYS A 224 -31.44 5.33 4.37
N LYS A 225 -32.01 6.31 5.09
CA LYS A 225 -33.38 6.78 4.83
C LYS A 225 -33.44 7.49 3.47
N ARG A 226 -32.45 8.34 3.17
CA ARG A 226 -32.33 9.02 1.87
C ARG A 226 -32.09 8.03 0.72
N ILE A 227 -31.28 6.99 0.93
CA ILE A 227 -31.09 5.91 -0.05
C ILE A 227 -32.44 5.24 -0.35
N LYS A 228 -33.14 4.79 0.69
CA LYS A 228 -34.42 4.09 0.54
C LYS A 228 -35.48 4.97 -0.13
N MET A 229 -35.57 6.24 0.27
CA MET A 229 -36.52 7.21 -0.31
C MET A 229 -36.31 7.42 -1.81
N LYS A 230 -35.06 7.33 -2.28
CA LYS A 230 -34.68 7.51 -3.68
C LYS A 230 -34.46 6.19 -4.44
N GLN A 231 -34.75 5.04 -3.81
CA GLN A 231 -34.54 3.70 -4.37
C GLN A 231 -33.09 3.47 -4.86
N GLY A 232 -32.11 3.98 -4.09
CA GLY A 232 -30.69 4.01 -4.45
C GLY A 232 -29.86 2.82 -3.95
N GLU A 233 -30.48 1.75 -3.44
CA GLU A 233 -29.79 0.63 -2.78
C GLU A 233 -28.78 -0.06 -3.69
N THR A 234 -29.19 -0.38 -4.93
CA THR A 234 -28.32 -0.99 -5.94
C THR A 234 -27.13 -0.10 -6.28
N LEU A 235 -27.33 1.22 -6.35
CA LEU A 235 -26.25 2.15 -6.63
C LEU A 235 -25.21 2.18 -5.51
N ALA A 236 -25.64 2.21 -4.25
CA ALA A 236 -24.73 2.19 -3.11
C ALA A 236 -23.95 0.87 -2.99
N LEU A 237 -24.59 -0.26 -3.29
CA LEU A 237 -23.93 -1.58 -3.31
C LEU A 237 -22.93 -1.69 -4.47
N ASN A 238 -23.31 -1.24 -5.66
CA ASN A 238 -22.43 -1.23 -6.83
C ASN A 238 -21.20 -0.36 -6.57
N GLU A 239 -21.37 0.82 -5.96
CA GLU A 239 -20.24 1.69 -5.61
C GLU A 239 -19.24 0.94 -4.72
N ARG A 240 -19.71 0.26 -3.66
CA ARG A 240 -18.83 -0.54 -2.78
C ARG A 240 -18.10 -1.66 -3.54
N ILE A 241 -18.80 -2.38 -4.41
CA ILE A 241 -18.23 -3.49 -5.18
C ILE A 241 -17.16 -2.97 -6.13
N MET A 242 -17.47 -1.93 -6.91
CA MET A 242 -16.52 -1.35 -7.87
C MET A 242 -15.29 -0.79 -7.15
N LEU A 243 -15.48 -0.06 -6.04
CA LEU A 243 -14.38 0.43 -5.21
C LEU A 243 -13.50 -0.72 -4.69
N SER A 244 -14.08 -1.85 -4.28
CA SER A 244 -13.30 -3.01 -3.84
C SER A 244 -12.52 -3.70 -4.96
N LEU A 245 -13.04 -3.65 -6.20
CA LEU A 245 -12.37 -4.23 -7.37
C LEU A 245 -11.22 -3.36 -7.88
N VAL A 246 -11.34 -2.03 -7.79
CA VAL A 246 -10.28 -1.12 -8.23
C VAL A 246 -9.21 -0.87 -7.16
N SER A 247 -9.53 -1.12 -5.88
CA SER A 247 -8.58 -0.99 -4.76
C SER A 247 -7.78 -2.29 -4.55
N THR A 248 -6.99 -2.70 -5.54
CA THR A 248 -6.32 -4.02 -5.60
C THR A 248 -5.04 -4.14 -4.77
N GLY A 249 -4.72 -3.14 -3.94
CA GLY A 249 -3.48 -3.10 -3.15
C GLY A 249 -2.25 -2.60 -3.93
N VAL A 250 -2.40 -2.36 -5.23
CA VAL A 250 -1.48 -1.51 -6.00
C VAL A 250 -2.04 -0.10 -5.95
N ASP A 251 -1.33 0.83 -5.31
CA ASP A 251 -1.75 2.22 -5.22
C ASP A 251 -1.81 2.82 -6.63
N CYS A 252 -3.01 2.91 -7.22
CA CYS A 252 -3.22 3.70 -8.42
C CYS A 252 -3.35 5.18 -8.01
N PRO A 253 -2.40 6.06 -8.37
CA PRO A 253 -2.40 7.45 -7.91
C PRO A 253 -3.52 8.30 -8.53
N PHE A 254 -4.27 7.75 -9.50
CA PHE A 254 -5.25 8.47 -10.30
C PHE A 254 -6.71 8.06 -10.02
N ILE A 255 -6.93 7.06 -9.16
CA ILE A 255 -8.26 6.63 -8.73
C ILE A 255 -8.37 6.82 -7.23
N VAL A 256 -9.47 7.41 -6.76
CA VAL A 256 -9.80 7.43 -5.34
C VAL A 256 -10.14 6.00 -4.90
N CYS A 257 -9.25 5.38 -4.13
CA CYS A 257 -9.41 4.03 -3.65
C CYS A 257 -10.15 4.01 -2.30
N MET A 258 -10.73 2.85 -1.98
CA MET A 258 -11.41 2.60 -0.72
C MET A 258 -10.51 1.76 0.18
N THR A 259 -10.21 2.27 1.37
CA THR A 259 -9.50 1.51 2.40
C THR A 259 -10.48 0.69 3.26
N TYR A 260 -11.64 1.27 3.62
CA TYR A 260 -12.60 0.59 4.48
C TYR A 260 -14.05 0.87 4.07
N ALA A 261 -14.93 -0.08 4.34
CA ALA A 261 -16.37 0.11 4.30
C ALA A 261 -16.98 -0.43 5.59
N PHE A 262 -17.84 0.35 6.23
CA PHE A 262 -18.62 -0.07 7.40
C PHE A 262 -19.98 0.63 7.40
N HIS A 263 -20.86 0.23 8.31
CA HIS A 263 -22.15 0.90 8.45
C HIS A 263 -22.51 1.07 9.92
N THR A 264 -23.27 2.12 10.20
CA THR A 264 -23.97 2.33 11.46
C THR A 264 -25.44 1.90 11.29
N PRO A 265 -26.31 2.04 12.31
CA PRO A 265 -27.74 1.81 12.11
C PRO A 265 -28.34 2.69 10.98
N ASP A 266 -27.90 3.94 10.88
CA ASP A 266 -28.46 5.00 10.03
C ASP A 266 -27.64 5.34 8.78
N LYS A 267 -26.35 5.01 8.73
CA LYS A 267 -25.44 5.40 7.63
C LYS A 267 -24.66 4.23 7.03
N LEU A 268 -24.34 4.33 5.74
CA LEU A 268 -23.27 3.57 5.09
C LEU A 268 -22.04 4.48 5.00
N CYS A 269 -20.86 3.99 5.35
CA CYS A 269 -19.64 4.78 5.41
C CYS A 269 -18.53 4.15 4.57
N PHE A 270 -17.97 4.93 3.65
CA PHE A 270 -16.77 4.57 2.88
C PHE A 270 -15.60 5.44 3.33
N ILE A 271 -14.48 4.81 3.63
CA ILE A 271 -13.22 5.47 3.94
C ILE A 271 -12.35 5.44 2.69
N LEU A 272 -12.13 6.62 2.13
CA LEU A 272 -11.57 6.86 0.82
C LEU A 272 -10.31 7.72 0.92
N ASP A 273 -9.52 7.74 -0.14
CA ASP A 273 -8.41 8.69 -0.28
C ASP A 273 -8.90 10.14 -0.15
N LEU A 274 -8.10 10.95 0.56
CA LEU A 274 -8.44 12.32 0.84
C LEU A 274 -7.94 13.25 -0.29
N MET A 275 -8.88 13.74 -1.11
CA MET A 275 -8.60 14.72 -2.16
C MET A 275 -8.94 16.13 -1.67
N ASN A 276 -7.93 17.00 -1.61
CA ASN A 276 -8.06 18.33 -0.99
C ASN A 276 -8.23 19.47 -2.00
N GLY A 277 -8.18 19.16 -3.31
CA GLY A 277 -8.22 20.16 -4.37
C GLY A 277 -9.63 20.62 -4.74
N GLY A 278 -10.69 19.98 -4.26
CA GLY A 278 -12.02 20.14 -4.84
C GLY A 278 -12.17 19.36 -6.16
N ASP A 279 -13.31 19.51 -6.81
CA ASP A 279 -13.60 18.85 -8.09
C ASP A 279 -13.30 19.74 -9.30
N LEU A 280 -13.18 19.13 -10.48
CA LEU A 280 -12.86 19.85 -11.71
C LEU A 280 -13.99 20.80 -12.14
N HIS A 281 -15.24 20.54 -11.74
CA HIS A 281 -16.35 21.43 -12.02
C HIS A 281 -16.20 22.77 -11.29
N TYR A 282 -15.80 22.74 -10.02
CA TYR A 282 -15.44 23.94 -9.27
C TYR A 282 -14.34 24.73 -9.98
N HIS A 283 -13.23 24.07 -10.35
CA HIS A 283 -12.11 24.74 -11.02
C HIS A 283 -12.51 25.35 -12.36
N LEU A 284 -13.29 24.63 -13.18
CA LEU A 284 -13.84 25.17 -14.43
C LEU A 284 -14.75 26.38 -14.20
N SER A 285 -15.56 26.36 -13.14
CA SER A 285 -16.45 27.47 -12.82
C SER A 285 -15.71 28.73 -12.35
N GLN A 286 -14.57 28.57 -11.67
CA GLN A 286 -13.78 29.68 -11.12
C GLN A 286 -12.73 30.21 -12.10
N HIS A 287 -12.00 29.31 -12.77
CA HIS A 287 -10.89 29.65 -13.67
C HIS A 287 -11.32 29.80 -15.13
N GLY A 288 -12.53 29.35 -15.50
CA GLY A 288 -12.99 29.32 -16.89
C GLY A 288 -12.46 28.10 -17.65
N VAL A 289 -12.19 28.26 -18.94
CA VAL A 289 -11.68 27.17 -19.78
C VAL A 289 -10.18 26.97 -19.57
N PHE A 290 -9.76 25.71 -19.47
CA PHE A 290 -8.34 25.35 -19.42
C PHE A 290 -7.67 25.50 -20.78
N ASN A 291 -6.39 25.85 -20.78
CA ASN A 291 -5.57 25.82 -21.99
C ASN A 291 -5.19 24.38 -22.37
N GLU A 292 -4.61 24.19 -23.56
CA GLU A 292 -4.29 22.84 -24.05
C GLU A 292 -3.29 22.11 -23.15
N ALA A 293 -2.29 22.80 -22.58
CA ALA A 293 -1.29 22.17 -21.73
C ALA A 293 -1.90 21.67 -20.41
N GLU A 294 -2.76 22.47 -19.78
CA GLU A 294 -3.52 22.09 -18.59
C GLU A 294 -4.46 20.91 -18.88
N MET A 295 -5.21 20.98 -19.99
CA MET A 295 -6.12 19.90 -20.36
C MET A 295 -5.36 18.60 -20.70
N LYS A 296 -4.20 18.69 -21.34
CA LYS A 296 -3.32 17.55 -21.63
C LYS A 296 -2.81 16.89 -20.35
N PHE A 297 -2.47 17.69 -19.34
CA PHE A 297 -2.08 17.20 -18.02
C PHE A 297 -3.22 16.39 -17.37
N TYR A 298 -4.41 16.97 -17.23
CA TYR A 298 -5.56 16.26 -16.63
C TYR A 298 -5.99 15.04 -17.45
N ALA A 299 -5.99 15.15 -18.78
CA ALA A 299 -6.33 14.05 -19.67
C ALA A 299 -5.36 12.87 -19.52
N ALA A 300 -4.06 13.14 -19.40
CA ALA A 300 -3.06 12.10 -19.20
C ALA A 300 -3.29 11.34 -17.89
N GLU A 301 -3.54 12.04 -16.77
CA GLU A 301 -3.84 11.40 -15.48
C GLU A 301 -5.13 10.57 -15.54
N VAL A 302 -6.20 11.09 -16.19
CA VAL A 302 -7.46 10.36 -16.36
C VAL A 302 -7.30 9.12 -17.24
N ILE A 303 -6.45 9.17 -18.27
CA ILE A 303 -6.17 8.02 -19.13
C ILE A 303 -5.41 6.95 -18.33
N LEU A 304 -4.40 7.34 -17.56
CA LEU A 304 -3.64 6.41 -16.71
C LEU A 304 -4.51 5.79 -15.62
N GLY A 305 -5.48 6.54 -15.06
CA GLY A 305 -6.45 6.00 -14.11
C GLY A 305 -7.50 5.04 -14.72
N LYS A 306 -7.55 4.89 -16.04
CA LYS A 306 -8.44 3.92 -16.72
C LYS A 306 -7.71 2.66 -17.20
N ALA A 307 -6.38 2.71 -17.26
CA ALA A 307 -5.51 1.64 -17.73
C ALA A 307 -5.27 0.61 -16.61
#